data_AF-U6GAG5-F1
#
_entry.id   AF-U6GAG5-F1
#
_cell.length_a   1.000
_cell.length_b   1.000
_cell.length_c   1.000
_cell.angle_alpha   90.00
_cell.angle_beta   90.00
_cell.angle_gamma   90.00
#
_symmetry.space_group_name_H-M   'P 1'
#
loop_
_entity.id
_entity.type
_entity.pdbx_description
1 polymer ?
#
loop_
_entity_poly.entity_id
_entity_poly.type
_entity_poly.pdbx_seq_one_letter_code
_entity_poly.pdbx_strand_id
1 'polypeptide(L)'
;MLKEIVKTKLSMGDTMNEAHFSLAKASWAGGSDIRGQLMQRIKRPAVFVTAAYDNVAGVRLPVFQITTDPTVDILKNINLSAGGHVILAARDKYQEALAELVKLASLQTAFFTLDAEIKMTNRRVNALNNVGLKKIQEKKKISKEAERKAIEEAAKAIDAADGGPSSILADDEDDLLF
;
A
#
# COMPACT_ATOMS: atom_id res chain seq x y z
N MET A 1 -3.82 12.88 -3.05
CA MET A 1 -4.42 11.70 -3.72
C MET A 1 -5.94 11.73 -3.71
N LEU A 2 -6.64 11.65 -2.58
CA LEU A 2 -8.12 11.51 -2.59
C LEU A 2 -8.87 12.69 -3.26
N LYS A 3 -8.47 13.93 -2.94
CA LYS A 3 -8.98 15.16 -3.60
C LYS A 3 -8.69 15.18 -5.10
N GLU A 4 -7.54 14.63 -5.50
CA GLU A 4 -7.11 14.57 -6.90
C GLU A 4 -7.91 13.51 -7.67
N ILE A 5 -8.18 12.34 -7.08
CA ILE A 5 -9.05 11.31 -7.66
C ILE A 5 -10.45 11.87 -7.91
N VAL A 6 -11.03 12.59 -6.95
CA VAL A 6 -12.36 13.19 -7.12
C VAL A 6 -12.36 14.21 -8.25
N LYS A 7 -11.35 15.08 -8.32
CA LYS A 7 -11.20 16.07 -9.39
C LYS A 7 -11.07 15.40 -10.76
N THR A 8 -10.18 14.41 -10.89
CA THR A 8 -9.97 13.68 -12.15
C THR A 8 -11.19 12.86 -12.53
N LYS A 9 -11.95 12.32 -11.56
CA LYS A 9 -13.19 11.58 -11.85
C LYS A 9 -14.29 12.49 -12.40
N LEU A 10 -14.42 13.71 -11.89
CA LEU A 10 -15.35 14.70 -12.42
C LEU A 10 -14.93 15.14 -13.84
N SER A 11 -13.65 15.50 -14.00
CA SER A 11 -13.06 15.89 -15.30
C SER A 11 -13.21 14.80 -16.36
N MET A 12 -12.94 13.52 -16.00
CA MET A 12 -13.15 12.37 -16.88
C MET A 12 -14.61 12.22 -17.33
N GLY A 13 -15.58 12.55 -16.47
CA GLY A 13 -17.00 12.51 -16.82
C GLY A 13 -17.32 13.52 -17.93
N ASP A 14 -16.78 14.73 -17.83
CA ASP A 14 -16.97 15.79 -18.81
C ASP A 14 -16.27 15.47 -20.14
N THR A 15 -15.01 15.03 -20.10
CA THR A 15 -14.22 14.69 -21.31
C THR A 15 -14.80 13.48 -22.04
N MET A 16 -15.31 12.48 -21.32
CA MET A 16 -16.00 11.34 -21.92
C MET A 16 -17.31 11.76 -22.60
N ASN A 17 -18.09 12.65 -21.98
CA ASN A 17 -19.32 13.17 -22.59
C ASN A 17 -19.03 13.97 -23.87
N GLU A 18 -17.99 14.81 -23.86
CA GLU A 18 -17.54 15.54 -25.04
C GLU A 18 -17.07 14.58 -26.16
N ALA A 19 -16.38 13.50 -25.81
CA ALA A 19 -15.97 12.47 -26.77
C ALA A 19 -17.17 11.75 -27.39
N HIS A 20 -18.19 11.39 -26.60
CA HIS A 20 -19.43 10.79 -27.11
C HIS A 20 -20.20 11.73 -28.04
N PHE A 21 -20.26 13.03 -27.70
CA PHE A 21 -20.87 14.02 -28.57
C PHE A 21 -20.13 14.16 -29.91
N SER A 22 -18.79 14.12 -29.86
CA SER A 22 -17.94 14.14 -31.05
C SER A 22 -18.12 12.88 -31.92
N LEU A 23 -18.33 11.72 -31.29
CA LEU A 23 -18.69 10.49 -32.01
C LEU A 23 -20.03 10.61 -32.73
N ALA A 24 -21.03 11.21 -32.10
CA ALA A 24 -22.34 11.40 -32.71
C ALA A 24 -22.24 12.29 -33.95
N LYS A 25 -21.45 13.38 -33.88
CA LYS A 25 -21.14 14.23 -35.04
C LYS A 25 -20.42 13.47 -36.14
N ALA A 26 -19.43 12.65 -35.79
CA ALA A 26 -18.70 11.82 -36.75
C ALA A 26 -19.59 10.76 -37.41
N SER A 27 -20.49 10.13 -36.65
CA SER A 27 -21.47 9.17 -37.16
C SER A 27 -22.50 9.80 -38.09
N TRP A 28 -22.85 11.07 -37.85
CA TRP A 28 -23.73 11.81 -38.75
C TRP A 28 -22.99 12.22 -40.04
N ALA A 29 -21.76 12.71 -39.92
CA ALA A 29 -20.97 13.20 -41.06
C ALA A 29 -20.42 12.09 -41.97
N GLY A 30 -20.10 10.90 -41.44
CA GLY A 30 -19.48 9.82 -42.21
C GLY A 30 -20.43 8.69 -42.66
N GLY A 31 -21.73 8.83 -42.43
CA GLY A 31 -22.74 7.85 -42.88
C GLY A 31 -22.77 6.52 -42.11
N SER A 32 -23.56 5.57 -42.59
CA SER A 32 -23.85 4.31 -41.88
C SER A 32 -22.71 3.27 -41.91
N ASP A 33 -21.73 3.42 -42.81
CA ASP A 33 -20.72 2.39 -43.09
C ASP A 33 -19.40 2.53 -42.28
N ILE A 34 -19.21 3.64 -41.54
CA ILE A 34 -17.97 3.89 -40.75
C ILE A 34 -17.67 2.74 -39.80
N ARG A 35 -18.72 2.21 -39.13
CA ARG A 35 -18.58 1.13 -38.16
C ARG A 35 -18.08 -0.17 -38.81
N GLY A 36 -18.62 -0.52 -39.98
CA GLY A 36 -18.20 -1.70 -40.73
C GLY A 36 -16.76 -1.58 -41.20
N GLN A 37 -16.41 -0.43 -41.79
CA GLN A 37 -15.04 -0.13 -42.23
C GLN A 37 -14.03 -0.13 -41.09
N LEU A 38 -14.40 0.41 -39.92
CA LEU A 38 -13.53 0.40 -38.73
C LEU A 38 -13.29 -1.04 -38.25
N MET A 39 -14.35 -1.83 -38.08
CA MET A 39 -14.25 -3.20 -37.59
C MET A 39 -13.39 -4.09 -38.50
N GLN A 40 -13.50 -3.94 -39.82
CA GLN A 40 -12.67 -4.70 -40.76
C GLN A 40 -11.19 -4.31 -40.72
N ARG A 41 -10.86 -3.07 -40.31
CA ARG A 41 -9.49 -2.58 -40.27
C ARG A 41 -8.78 -2.80 -38.93
N ILE A 42 -9.51 -3.11 -37.85
CA ILE A 42 -8.91 -3.42 -36.55
C ILE A 42 -8.17 -4.78 -36.64
N LYS A 43 -6.84 -4.72 -36.78
CA LYS A 43 -5.96 -5.91 -36.73
C LYS A 43 -5.04 -5.90 -35.52
N ARG A 44 -4.62 -4.72 -35.08
CA ARG A 44 -3.72 -4.51 -33.94
C ARG A 44 -4.18 -3.28 -33.15
N PRO A 45 -4.06 -3.28 -31.82
CA PRO A 45 -4.32 -2.10 -31.01
C PRO A 45 -3.25 -1.03 -31.27
N ALA A 46 -3.67 0.24 -31.30
CA ALA A 46 -2.76 1.37 -31.48
C ALA A 46 -2.20 1.92 -30.15
N VAL A 47 -2.93 1.68 -29.04
CA VAL A 47 -2.56 2.17 -27.71
C VAL A 47 -2.34 0.98 -26.79
N PHE A 48 -1.18 0.96 -26.13
CA PHE A 48 -0.79 -0.02 -25.14
C PHE A 48 -0.69 0.65 -23.77
N VAL A 49 -1.01 -0.12 -22.73
CA VAL A 49 -0.82 0.30 -21.34
C VAL A 49 0.20 -0.64 -20.70
N THR A 50 1.28 -0.07 -20.20
CA THR A 50 2.32 -0.81 -19.48
C THR A 50 2.18 -0.52 -17.99
N ALA A 51 2.16 -1.58 -17.19
CA ALA A 51 2.20 -1.46 -15.74
C ALA A 51 3.65 -1.27 -15.28
N ALA A 52 3.90 -0.18 -14.58
CA ALA A 52 5.14 0.14 -13.88
C ALA A 52 4.88 0.11 -12.36
N TYR A 53 5.95 0.12 -11.58
CA TYR A 53 5.88 0.26 -10.13
C TYR A 53 6.66 1.48 -9.69
N ASP A 54 6.06 2.26 -8.81
CA ASP A 54 6.70 3.38 -8.14
C ASP A 54 6.79 3.10 -6.63
N ASN A 55 7.87 3.53 -5.98
CA ASN A 55 8.09 3.27 -4.56
C ASN A 55 7.86 4.55 -3.76
N VAL A 56 6.81 4.57 -2.94
CA VAL A 56 6.49 5.70 -2.07
C VAL A 56 6.48 5.23 -0.62
N ALA A 57 7.39 5.76 0.20
CA ALA A 57 7.53 5.43 1.62
C ALA A 57 7.68 3.93 1.92
N GLY A 58 8.31 3.17 1.02
CA GLY A 58 8.51 1.72 1.15
C GLY A 58 7.35 0.87 0.64
N VAL A 59 6.28 1.48 0.12
CA VAL A 59 5.16 0.81 -0.52
C VAL A 59 5.31 0.87 -2.04
N ARG A 60 5.27 -0.28 -2.70
CA ARG A 60 5.29 -0.39 -4.17
C ARG A 60 3.89 -0.13 -4.74
N LEU A 61 3.69 1.05 -5.32
CA LEU A 61 2.46 1.46 -5.97
C LEU A 61 2.49 1.10 -7.46
N PRO A 62 1.46 0.42 -8.00
CA PRO A 62 1.35 0.21 -9.43
C PRO A 62 0.98 1.53 -10.13
N VAL A 63 1.69 1.85 -11.20
CA VAL A 63 1.46 3.03 -12.05
C VAL A 63 1.27 2.58 -13.49
N PHE A 64 0.28 3.11 -14.19
CA PHE A 64 0.04 2.78 -15.60
C PHE A 64 0.62 3.85 -16.51
N GLN A 65 1.39 3.43 -17.52
CA GLN A 65 1.94 4.29 -18.55
C GLN A 65 1.32 3.96 -19.91
N ILE A 66 0.94 4.99 -20.65
CA ILE A 66 0.41 4.84 -22.00
C ILE A 66 1.57 4.88 -22.98
N THR A 67 1.62 3.88 -23.86
CA THR A 67 2.50 3.86 -25.03
C THR A 67 1.64 3.80 -26.27
N THR A 68 1.77 4.78 -27.16
CA THR A 68 1.05 4.81 -28.44
C THR A 68 2.02 4.41 -29.54
N ASP A 69 1.66 3.40 -30.34
CA ASP A 69 2.44 3.01 -31.52
C ASP A 69 2.00 3.87 -32.73
N PRO A 70 2.88 4.71 -33.29
CA PRO A 70 2.53 5.59 -34.41
C PRO A 70 2.39 4.83 -35.74
N THR A 71 2.83 3.57 -35.83
CA THR A 71 2.84 2.80 -37.09
C THR A 71 1.48 2.19 -37.45
N VAL A 72 0.58 2.06 -36.47
CA VAL A 72 -0.73 1.41 -36.60
C VAL A 72 -1.87 2.43 -36.76
N ASP A 73 -1.58 3.67 -37.19
CA ASP A 73 -2.62 4.70 -37.34
C ASP A 73 -3.52 4.46 -38.57
N ILE A 74 -4.41 3.49 -38.42
CA ILE A 74 -5.35 2.97 -39.42
C ILE A 74 -6.32 4.05 -39.92
N LEU A 75 -6.61 5.07 -39.08
CA LEU A 75 -7.61 6.10 -39.34
C LEU A 75 -7.09 7.25 -40.21
N LYS A 76 -5.77 7.49 -40.27
CA LYS A 76 -5.17 8.52 -41.15
C LYS A 76 -5.50 8.28 -42.63
N ASN A 77 -5.64 7.02 -43.03
CA ASN A 77 -5.86 6.64 -44.43
C ASN A 77 -7.34 6.46 -44.80
N ILE A 78 -8.30 6.67 -43.89
CA ILE A 78 -9.73 6.42 -44.16
C ILE A 78 -10.39 7.58 -44.90
N ASN A 79 -9.82 8.80 -44.88
CA ASN A 79 -10.69 9.98 -44.91
C ASN A 79 -10.12 11.23 -45.61
N LEU A 80 -10.04 11.17 -46.94
CA LEU A 80 -9.76 12.34 -47.80
C LEU A 80 -11.03 13.12 -48.21
N SER A 81 -12.22 12.64 -47.83
CA SER A 81 -13.53 13.28 -48.13
C SER A 81 -13.96 14.25 -47.02
N ALA A 82 -14.92 15.13 -47.30
CA ALA A 82 -15.36 16.23 -46.42
C ALA A 82 -15.78 15.82 -45.00
N GLY A 83 -16.22 14.57 -44.78
CA GLY A 83 -16.56 14.02 -43.44
C GLY A 83 -15.35 13.54 -42.62
N GLY A 84 -14.17 13.47 -43.24
CA GLY A 84 -12.96 12.91 -42.65
C GLY A 84 -12.41 13.70 -41.47
N HIS A 85 -12.45 15.03 -41.55
CA HIS A 85 -12.00 15.91 -40.48
C HIS A 85 -12.82 15.75 -39.20
N VAL A 86 -14.13 15.50 -39.30
CA VAL A 86 -15.01 15.30 -38.15
C VAL A 86 -14.70 13.97 -37.44
N ILE A 87 -14.33 12.94 -38.21
CA ILE A 87 -13.94 11.63 -37.67
C ILE A 87 -12.59 11.70 -36.97
N LEU A 88 -11.62 12.43 -37.53
CA LEU A 88 -10.31 12.64 -36.90
C LEU A 88 -10.45 13.43 -35.59
N ALA A 89 -11.26 14.50 -35.58
CA ALA A 89 -11.52 15.27 -34.36
C ALA A 89 -12.17 14.42 -33.25
N ALA A 90 -13.09 13.51 -33.61
CA ALA A 90 -13.67 12.56 -32.67
C ALA A 90 -12.61 11.59 -32.11
N ARG A 91 -11.71 11.08 -32.97
CA ARG A 91 -10.59 10.22 -32.54
C ARG A 91 -9.67 10.93 -31.56
N ASP A 92 -9.31 12.18 -31.83
CA ASP A 92 -8.41 12.96 -30.96
C ASP A 92 -9.04 13.16 -29.57
N LYS A 93 -10.35 13.45 -29.51
CA LYS A 93 -11.10 13.55 -28.25
C LYS A 93 -11.18 12.23 -27.48
N TYR A 94 -11.34 11.09 -28.17
CA TYR A 94 -11.27 9.77 -27.51
C TYR A 94 -9.86 9.44 -27.02
N GLN A 95 -8.83 9.88 -27.73
CA GLN A 95 -7.44 9.67 -27.32
C GLN A 95 -7.11 10.47 -26.05
N GLU A 96 -7.60 11.71 -25.96
CA GLU A 96 -7.53 12.54 -24.76
C GLU A 96 -8.29 11.89 -23.59
N ALA A 97 -9.54 11.46 -23.81
CA ALA A 97 -10.35 10.78 -22.78
C ALA A 97 -9.70 9.47 -22.29
N LEU A 98 -9.09 8.69 -23.19
CA LEU A 98 -8.37 7.47 -22.83
C LEU A 98 -7.12 7.77 -21.99
N ALA A 99 -6.41 8.87 -22.29
CA ALA A 99 -5.28 9.32 -21.49
C ALA A 99 -5.68 9.67 -20.05
N GLU A 100 -6.79 10.40 -19.90
CA GLU A 100 -7.32 10.77 -18.59
C GLU A 100 -7.85 9.55 -17.82
N LEU A 101 -8.47 8.58 -18.51
CA LEU A 101 -8.98 7.35 -17.90
C LEU A 101 -7.85 6.48 -17.35
N VAL A 102 -6.76 6.29 -18.09
CA VAL A 102 -5.60 5.53 -17.58
C VAL A 102 -4.95 6.23 -16.40
N LYS A 103 -4.86 7.57 -16.42
CA LYS A 103 -4.40 8.34 -15.26
C LYS A 103 -5.30 8.14 -14.04
N LEU A 104 -6.63 8.17 -14.22
CA LEU A 104 -7.58 7.89 -13.15
C LEU A 104 -7.42 6.46 -12.60
N ALA A 105 -7.33 5.47 -13.48
CA ALA A 105 -7.13 4.07 -13.10
C ALA A 105 -5.85 3.90 -12.28
N SER A 106 -4.75 4.53 -12.70
CA SER A 106 -3.48 4.51 -11.97
C SER A 106 -3.62 5.06 -10.56
N LEU A 107 -4.30 6.20 -10.40
CA LEU A 107 -4.52 6.80 -9.09
C LEU A 107 -5.43 5.94 -8.20
N GLN A 108 -6.47 5.32 -8.78
CA GLN A 108 -7.39 4.44 -8.04
C GLN A 108 -6.70 3.17 -7.56
N THR A 109 -5.95 2.50 -8.43
CA THR A 109 -5.22 1.28 -8.05
C THR A 109 -4.17 1.59 -6.99
N ALA A 110 -3.39 2.67 -7.15
CA ALA A 110 -2.42 3.10 -6.14
C ALA A 110 -3.08 3.40 -4.79
N PHE A 111 -4.23 4.08 -4.78
CA PHE A 111 -4.96 4.37 -3.54
C PHE A 111 -5.47 3.10 -2.85
N PHE A 112 -6.00 2.13 -3.60
CA PHE A 112 -6.48 0.87 -3.04
C PHE A 112 -5.33 0.06 -2.41
N THR A 113 -4.19 -0.04 -3.09
CA THR A 113 -2.99 -0.69 -2.54
C THR A 113 -2.50 0.00 -1.28
N LEU A 114 -2.46 1.33 -1.28
CA LEU A 114 -2.00 2.12 -0.13
C LEU A 114 -2.92 1.97 1.09
N ASP A 115 -4.24 1.96 0.91
CA ASP A 115 -5.20 1.75 1.99
C ASP A 115 -5.04 0.36 2.65
N ALA A 116 -4.78 -0.67 1.85
CA ALA A 116 -4.52 -2.01 2.34
C ALA A 116 -3.26 -2.07 3.22
N GLU A 117 -2.18 -1.40 2.81
CA GLU A 117 -0.93 -1.33 3.56
C GLU A 117 -1.05 -0.54 4.87
N ILE A 118 -1.82 0.56 4.88
CA ILE A 118 -2.13 1.31 6.11
C ILE A 118 -2.88 0.41 7.09
N LYS A 119 -3.90 -0.33 6.62
CA LYS A 119 -4.66 -1.27 7.46
C LYS A 119 -3.78 -2.39 8.01
N MET A 120 -2.87 -2.93 7.20
CA MET A 120 -1.93 -3.95 7.65
C MET A 120 -0.99 -3.41 8.73
N THR A 121 -0.48 -2.19 8.55
CA THR A 121 0.39 -1.51 9.52
C THR A 121 -0.34 -1.25 10.82
N ASN A 122 -1.58 -0.74 10.77
CA ASN A 122 -2.40 -0.52 11.97
C ASN A 122 -2.67 -1.83 12.73
N ARG A 123 -2.95 -2.93 12.02
CA ARG A 123 -3.11 -4.25 12.66
C ARG A 123 -1.81 -4.72 13.33
N ARG A 124 -0.65 -4.53 12.69
CA ARG A 124 0.66 -4.87 13.25
C ARG A 124 0.98 -4.04 14.49
N VAL A 125 0.72 -2.73 14.45
CA VAL A 125 0.88 -1.83 15.60
C VAL A 125 -0.03 -2.25 16.76
N ASN A 126 -1.29 -2.59 16.48
CA ASN A 126 -2.20 -3.06 17.51
C ASN A 126 -1.75 -4.38 18.14
N ALA A 127 -1.27 -5.32 17.33
CA ALA A 127 -0.73 -6.59 17.83
C ALA A 127 0.52 -6.38 18.70
N LEU A 128 1.42 -5.47 18.32
CA LEU A 128 2.60 -5.13 19.11
C LEU A 128 2.21 -4.45 20.43
N ASN A 129 1.28 -3.50 20.42
CA ASN A 129 0.88 -2.78 21.63
C ASN A 129 0.11 -3.66 22.61
N ASN A 130 -0.86 -4.45 22.13
CA ASN A 130 -1.75 -5.19 23.02
C ASN A 130 -1.22 -6.59 23.38
N VAL A 131 -0.47 -7.25 22.50
CA VAL A 131 0.03 -8.61 22.75
C VAL A 131 1.54 -8.63 22.96
N GLY A 132 2.31 -7.96 22.10
CA GLY A 132 3.78 -7.95 22.18
C GLY A 132 4.31 -7.30 23.46
N LEU A 133 3.84 -6.08 23.75
CA LEU A 133 4.26 -5.30 24.92
C LEU A 133 3.87 -6.00 26.24
N LYS A 134 2.68 -6.59 26.32
CA LYS A 134 2.24 -7.35 27.51
C LYS A 134 3.15 -8.54 27.79
N LYS A 135 3.48 -9.35 26.78
CA LYS A 135 4.40 -10.50 26.94
C LYS A 135 5.80 -10.07 27.40
N ILE A 136 6.31 -8.94 26.90
CA ILE A 136 7.60 -8.40 27.33
C ILE A 136 7.52 -7.93 28.79
N GLN A 137 6.44 -7.26 29.17
CA GLN A 137 6.20 -6.83 30.56
C GLN A 137 6.05 -8.01 31.52
N GLU A 138 5.35 -9.08 31.12
CA GLU A 138 5.21 -10.32 31.89
C GLU A 138 6.57 -11.00 32.09
N LYS A 139 7.38 -11.16 31.03
CA LYS A 139 8.74 -11.70 31.15
C LYS A 139 9.62 -10.88 32.08
N LYS A 140 9.52 -9.54 32.02
CA LYS A 140 10.26 -8.65 32.92
C LYS A 140 9.80 -8.76 34.37
N LYS A 141 8.53 -9.05 34.63
CA LYS A 141 8.04 -9.34 35.98
C LYS A 141 8.59 -10.66 36.50
N ILE A 142 8.58 -11.71 35.67
CA ILE A 142 9.13 -13.03 36.02
C ILE A 142 10.63 -12.94 36.33
N SER A 143 11.41 -12.18 35.54
CA SER A 143 12.86 -12.04 35.83
C SER A 143 13.10 -11.31 37.15
N LYS A 144 12.34 -10.25 37.44
CA LYS A 144 12.40 -9.54 38.73
C LYS A 144 12.00 -10.42 39.91
N GLU A 145 11.03 -11.30 39.73
CA GLU A 145 10.60 -12.23 40.78
C GLU A 145 11.64 -13.32 41.01
N ALA A 146 12.26 -13.84 39.95
CA ALA A 146 13.38 -14.78 40.04
C ALA A 146 14.59 -14.15 40.75
N GLU A 147 14.93 -12.89 40.43
CA GLU A 147 15.98 -12.13 41.13
C GLU A 147 15.66 -11.95 42.61
N ARG A 148 14.39 -11.67 42.97
CA ARG A 148 13.97 -11.55 44.38
C ARG A 148 14.08 -12.86 45.14
N LYS A 149 13.69 -13.98 44.53
CA LYS A 149 13.83 -15.31 45.15
C LYS A 149 15.30 -15.69 45.34
N ALA A 150 16.16 -15.38 44.38
CA ALA A 150 17.60 -15.62 44.51
C ALA A 150 18.23 -14.82 45.67
N ILE A 151 17.78 -13.57 45.89
CA ILE A 151 18.23 -12.76 47.03
C ILE A 151 17.70 -13.32 48.36
N GLU A 152 16.46 -13.81 48.41
CA GLU A 152 15.89 -14.41 49.63
C GLU A 152 16.56 -15.75 49.98
N GLU A 153 16.83 -16.60 48.99
CA GLU A 153 17.58 -17.84 49.18
C GLU A 153 19.03 -17.56 49.62
N ALA A 154 19.68 -16.55 49.03
CA ALA A 154 20.99 -16.09 49.48
C ALA A 154 20.95 -15.56 50.93
N ALA A 155 19.91 -14.81 51.31
CA ALA A 155 19.72 -14.33 52.68
C ALA A 155 19.50 -15.49 53.67
N LYS A 156 18.69 -16.49 53.33
CA LYS A 156 18.52 -17.70 54.14
C LYS A 156 19.79 -18.54 54.26
N ALA A 157 20.61 -18.60 53.21
CA ALA A 157 21.89 -19.30 53.26
C ALA A 157 22.92 -18.57 54.14
N ILE A 158 22.86 -17.23 54.22
CA ILE A 158 23.69 -16.43 55.13
C ILE A 158 23.21 -16.61 56.59
N ASP A 159 21.91 -16.60 56.83
CA ASP A 159 21.33 -16.80 58.18
C ASP A 159 21.59 -18.24 58.70
N ALA A 160 21.64 -19.22 57.80
CA ALA A 160 22.05 -20.59 58.12
C ALA A 160 23.58 -20.75 58.34
N ALA A 161 24.39 -19.80 57.86
CA ALA A 161 25.84 -19.80 58.05
C ALA A 161 26.28 -19.09 59.35
N ASP A 162 25.43 -18.21 59.91
CA ASP A 162 25.69 -17.52 61.19
C ASP A 162 25.11 -18.27 62.41
N GLY A 163 24.53 -19.46 62.19
CA GLY A 163 23.87 -20.30 63.19
C GLY A 163 24.71 -21.45 63.74
N GLY A 164 25.84 -21.15 64.40
CA GLY A 164 26.37 -21.94 65.53
C GLY A 164 27.78 -22.58 65.38
N PRO A 165 28.55 -22.80 66.49
CA PRO A 165 28.14 -22.73 67.90
C PRO A 165 28.92 -21.71 68.75
N SER A 166 28.20 -20.89 69.50
CA SER A 166 28.70 -20.15 70.68
C SER A 166 28.66 -21.06 71.92
N SER A 167 29.62 -21.98 72.05
CA SER A 167 29.81 -22.80 73.26
C SER A 167 31.25 -23.32 73.48
N ILE A 168 32.27 -22.46 73.39
CA ILE A 168 33.67 -22.83 73.75
C ILE A 168 34.28 -21.80 74.70
N LEU A 169 33.57 -21.35 75.75
CA LEU A 169 34.18 -20.56 76.84
C LEU A 169 33.47 -20.77 78.18
N ALA A 170 33.28 -22.02 78.59
CA ALA A 170 32.99 -22.34 79.99
C ALA A 170 33.56 -23.73 80.26
N ASP A 171 34.72 -23.74 80.90
CA ASP A 171 35.22 -24.77 81.84
C ASP A 171 36.76 -24.73 81.78
N ASP A 172 37.33 -23.80 82.56
CA ASP A 172 38.65 -23.93 83.19
C ASP A 172 38.81 -22.71 84.10
N GLU A 173 38.34 -22.84 85.36
CA GLU A 173 38.99 -22.35 86.57
C GLU A 173 38.09 -22.69 87.78
N ASP A 174 38.06 -23.97 88.14
CA ASP A 174 38.07 -24.30 89.58
C ASP A 174 39.48 -23.96 90.07
N ASP A 175 39.67 -22.79 90.68
CA ASP A 175 40.52 -22.70 91.86
C ASP A 175 40.41 -21.35 92.59
N LEU A 176 40.31 -21.49 93.93
CA LEU A 176 40.67 -20.53 94.98
C LEU A 176 39.59 -19.57 95.53
N LEU A 177 38.92 -20.11 96.55
CA LEU A 177 38.81 -19.53 97.91
C LEU A 177 39.66 -18.26 98.15
N PHE A 178 39.02 -17.14 98.46
CA PHE A 178 38.98 -16.49 99.79
C PHE A 178 38.08 -15.25 99.76
#